data_AF-A0A662S2W3-F1
#
_entry.id   AF-A0A662S2W3-F1
#
_cell.length_a   1.000
_cell.length_b   1.000
_cell.length_c   1.000
_cell.angle_alpha   90.00
_cell.angle_beta   90.00
_cell.angle_gamma   90.00
#
_symmetry.space_group_name_H-M   'P 1'
#
loop_
_entity.id
_entity.type
_entity.pdbx_description
1 polymer ?
#
loop_
_entity_poly.entity_id
_entity_poly.type
_entity_poly.pdbx_seq_one_letter_code
_entity_poly.pdbx_strand_id
1 'polypeptide(L)'
;MLLPCEVNARFVLPAVKRGIVRVLHEKFHLKQAEIADLLSISQPGVNHFLKGIRGTSIDVLSIDPEVKEAVESFSSDLVNKNLSYDEICEGICKICSLIMEKGYVPYKTQFSRGTRGFKAILLCKDMR
;
A
#
# COMPACT_ATOMS: atom_id res chain seq x y z
N MET A 1 19.29 -7.52 -10.40
CA MET A 1 18.38 -6.41 -10.78
C MET A 1 16.97 -6.88 -10.46
N LEU A 2 16.14 -6.05 -9.83
CA LEU A 2 14.72 -6.38 -9.63
C LEU A 2 13.93 -5.81 -10.80
N LEU A 3 13.05 -6.61 -11.40
CA LEU A 3 12.13 -6.15 -12.42
C LEU A 3 11.07 -5.23 -11.79
N PRO A 4 10.50 -4.28 -12.53
CA PRO A 4 9.46 -3.37 -12.01
C PRO A 4 8.27 -4.11 -11.40
N CYS A 5 7.86 -5.25 -11.99
CA CYS A 5 6.81 -6.10 -11.44
C CYS A 5 7.19 -6.75 -10.10
N GLU A 6 8.45 -7.13 -9.91
CA GLU A 6 8.95 -7.67 -8.63
C GLU A 6 9.02 -6.59 -7.55
N VAL A 7 9.41 -5.36 -7.92
CA VAL A 7 9.39 -4.21 -7.01
C VAL A 7 7.95 -3.93 -6.57
N ASN A 8 7.01 -3.91 -7.51
CA ASN A 8 5.60 -3.69 -7.22
C ASN A 8 5.05 -4.76 -6.27
N ALA A 9 5.22 -6.04 -6.61
CA ALA A 9 4.71 -7.15 -5.82
C ALA A 9 5.34 -7.23 -4.41
N ARG A 10 6.62 -6.87 -4.28
CA ARG A 10 7.36 -6.98 -3.02
C ARG A 10 7.17 -5.79 -2.08
N PHE A 11 6.95 -4.59 -2.62
CA PHE A 11 6.97 -3.36 -1.81
C PHE A 11 5.73 -2.50 -1.96
N VAL A 12 5.32 -2.19 -3.20
CA VAL A 12 4.22 -1.24 -3.46
C VAL A 12 2.88 -1.85 -3.12
N LEU A 13 2.55 -3.01 -3.68
CA LEU A 13 1.26 -3.67 -3.45
C LEU A 13 1.00 -3.96 -1.96
N PRO A 14 1.96 -4.50 -1.16
CA PRO A 14 1.76 -4.65 0.28
C PRO A 14 1.58 -3.32 1.02
N ALA A 15 2.26 -2.26 0.60
CA ALA A 15 2.13 -0.93 1.22
C ALA A 15 0.77 -0.29 0.93
N VAL A 16 0.28 -0.41 -0.31
CA VAL A 16 -1.07 0.05 -0.68
C VAL A 16 -2.13 -0.69 0.12
N LYS A 17 -2.08 -2.02 0.17
CA LYS A 17 -3.02 -2.82 0.98
C LYS A 17 -3.00 -2.40 2.45
N ARG A 18 -1.81 -2.11 3.00
CA ARG A 18 -1.70 -1.58 4.36
C ARG A 18 -2.39 -0.23 4.51
N GLY A 19 -2.15 0.70 3.60
CA GLY A 19 -2.78 2.03 3.61
C GLY A 19 -4.29 1.94 3.65
N ILE A 20 -4.87 1.12 2.76
CA ILE A 20 -6.32 0.87 2.70
C ILE A 20 -6.83 0.30 4.03
N VAL A 21 -6.19 -0.78 4.54
CA VAL A 21 -6.57 -1.39 5.83
C VAL A 21 -6.52 -0.38 6.97
N ARG A 22 -5.49 0.48 7.02
CA ARG A 22 -5.37 1.53 8.03
C ARG A 22 -6.50 2.54 7.91
N VAL A 23 -6.83 3.01 6.70
CA VAL A 23 -7.94 3.96 6.51
C VAL A 23 -9.27 3.34 6.93
N LEU A 24 -9.56 2.11 6.50
CA LEU A 24 -10.80 1.40 6.88
C LEU A 24 -10.92 1.22 8.40
N HIS A 25 -9.82 0.93 9.08
CA HIS A 25 -9.83 0.76 10.53
C HIS A 25 -9.84 2.09 11.30
N GLU A 26 -9.00 3.04 10.93
CA GLU A 26 -8.77 4.29 11.68
C GLU A 26 -9.86 5.33 11.39
N LYS A 27 -10.35 5.44 10.15
CA LYS A 27 -11.35 6.45 9.74
C LYS A 27 -12.78 5.90 9.68
N PHE A 28 -12.97 4.69 9.17
CA PHE A 28 -14.29 4.08 9.04
C PHE A 28 -14.64 3.17 10.22
N HIS A 29 -13.73 2.99 11.17
CA HIS A 29 -13.93 2.22 12.40
C HIS A 29 -14.41 0.77 12.19
N LEU A 30 -14.09 0.18 11.04
CA LEU A 30 -14.42 -1.20 10.74
C LEU A 30 -13.59 -2.16 11.59
N LYS A 31 -14.22 -3.24 12.04
CA LYS A 31 -13.54 -4.35 12.73
C LYS A 31 -12.68 -5.12 11.73
N GLN A 32 -11.66 -5.80 12.24
CA GLN A 32 -10.74 -6.58 11.40
C GLN A 32 -11.44 -7.67 10.57
N ALA A 33 -12.54 -8.25 11.08
CA ALA A 33 -13.33 -9.23 10.35
C ALA A 33 -14.07 -8.60 9.15
N GLU A 34 -14.70 -7.44 9.36
CA GLU A 34 -15.40 -6.71 8.29
C GLU A 34 -14.43 -6.27 7.18
N ILE A 35 -13.23 -5.80 7.56
CA ILE A 35 -12.17 -5.46 6.60
C ILE A 35 -11.67 -6.70 5.83
N ALA A 36 -11.59 -7.85 6.52
CA ALA A 36 -11.14 -9.10 5.92
C ALA A 36 -12.12 -9.57 4.85
N ASP A 37 -13.42 -9.52 5.14
CA ASP A 37 -14.49 -9.86 4.20
C ASP A 37 -14.49 -8.90 3.02
N LEU A 38 -14.40 -7.59 3.27
CA LEU A 38 -14.42 -6.55 2.25
C LEU A 38 -13.27 -6.67 1.25
N LEU A 39 -12.08 -7.02 1.72
CA LEU A 39 -10.88 -7.17 0.88
C LEU A 39 -10.64 -8.62 0.44
N SER A 40 -11.54 -9.55 0.76
CA SER A 40 -11.39 -10.99 0.51
C SER A 40 -10.03 -11.55 0.96
N ILE A 41 -9.61 -11.18 2.17
CA ILE A 41 -8.39 -11.68 2.83
C ILE A 41 -8.72 -12.26 4.19
N SER A 42 -7.76 -12.89 4.86
CA SER A 42 -7.98 -13.43 6.21
C SER A 42 -7.85 -12.33 7.28
N GLN A 43 -8.61 -12.45 8.37
CA GLN A 43 -8.52 -11.56 9.53
C GLN A 43 -7.08 -11.47 10.12
N PRO A 44 -6.30 -12.56 10.22
CA PRO A 44 -4.88 -12.47 10.56
C PRO A 44 -4.06 -11.63 9.56
N GLY A 45 -4.42 -11.68 8.26
CA GLY A 45 -3.83 -10.84 7.23
C GLY A 45 -4.05 -9.34 7.50
N VAL A 46 -5.27 -8.96 7.89
CA VAL A 46 -5.59 -7.59 8.32
C VAL A 46 -4.75 -7.19 9.54
N ASN A 47 -4.69 -8.03 10.57
CA ASN A 47 -3.87 -7.79 11.76
C ASN A 47 -2.38 -7.59 11.41
N HIS A 48 -1.83 -8.38 10.48
CA HIS A 48 -0.45 -8.22 10.03
C HIS A 48 -0.18 -6.87 9.37
N PHE A 49 -1.14 -6.32 8.62
CA PHE A 49 -1.03 -4.97 8.07
C PHE A 49 -1.13 -3.90 9.17
N LEU A 50 -2.06 -4.02 10.10
CA LEU A 50 -2.22 -3.07 11.21
C LEU A 50 -0.97 -3.05 12.12
N LYS A 51 -0.44 -4.22 12.48
CA LYS A 51 0.81 -4.37 13.27
C LYS A 51 2.07 -3.99 12.50
N GLY A 52 1.98 -3.74 11.19
CA GLY A 52 3.14 -3.39 10.36
C GLY A 52 4.12 -4.54 10.17
N ILE A 53 3.66 -5.78 10.25
CA ILE A 53 4.46 -6.95 9.84
C ILE A 53 4.62 -6.95 8.32
N ARG A 54 3.63 -6.43 7.59
CA ARG A 54 3.62 -6.27 6.12
C ARG A 54 3.38 -4.82 5.72
N GLY A 55 3.87 -4.42 4.53
CA GLY A 55 3.59 -3.12 3.93
C GLY A 55 4.20 -1.93 4.68
N THR A 56 5.35 -2.10 5.34
CA THR A 56 6.12 -1.02 5.99
C THR A 56 7.09 -0.30 5.05
N SER A 57 7.30 -0.82 3.85
CA SER A 57 8.32 -0.32 2.93
C SER A 57 8.05 1.10 2.44
N ILE A 58 6.78 1.48 2.32
CA ILE A 58 6.29 2.80 1.94
C ILE A 58 5.13 3.13 2.87
N ASP A 59 5.10 4.34 3.42
CA ASP A 59 3.91 4.85 4.11
C ASP A 59 3.06 5.67 3.13
N VAL A 60 2.14 4.99 2.45
CA VAL A 60 1.32 5.58 1.37
C VAL A 60 0.42 6.73 1.85
N LEU A 61 0.17 6.83 3.16
CA LEU A 61 -0.65 7.88 3.75
C LEU A 61 0.15 9.16 4.08
N SER A 62 1.48 9.13 3.98
CA SER A 62 2.34 10.28 4.28
C SER A 62 3.32 10.64 3.16
N ILE A 63 3.51 9.77 2.16
CA ILE A 63 4.50 9.97 1.10
C ILE A 63 4.16 11.10 0.12
N ASP A 64 2.90 11.22 -0.26
CA ASP A 64 2.42 12.19 -1.25
C ASP A 64 0.92 12.45 -1.04
N PRO A 65 0.46 13.71 -1.09
CA PRO A 65 -0.94 14.05 -0.90
C PRO A 65 -1.90 13.37 -1.90
N GLU A 66 -1.50 13.26 -3.17
CA GLU A 66 -2.33 12.67 -4.22
C GLU A 66 -2.47 11.15 -4.02
N VAL A 67 -1.38 10.48 -3.63
CA VAL A 67 -1.43 9.05 -3.27
C VAL A 67 -2.32 8.82 -2.06
N LYS A 68 -2.18 9.66 -1.02
CA LYS A 68 -3.03 9.60 0.17
C LYS A 68 -4.51 9.77 -0.19
N GLU A 69 -4.84 10.79 -0.98
CA GLU A 69 -6.20 11.05 -1.43
C GLU A 69 -6.76 9.88 -2.25
N ALA A 70 -5.98 9.30 -3.16
CA ALA A 70 -6.39 8.13 -3.93
C ALA A 70 -6.71 6.92 -3.03
N VAL A 71 -5.88 6.66 -2.01
CA VAL A 71 -6.12 5.58 -1.04
C VAL A 71 -7.39 5.86 -0.21
N GLU A 72 -7.59 7.09 0.24
CA GLU A 72 -8.74 7.47 1.06
C GLU A 72 -10.05 7.45 0.27
N SER A 73 -10.04 7.98 -0.96
CA SER A 73 -11.17 7.95 -1.88
C SER A 73 -11.57 6.52 -2.22
N PHE A 74 -10.60 5.67 -2.58
CA PHE A 74 -10.88 4.26 -2.86
C PHE A 74 -11.37 3.50 -1.62
N SER A 75 -10.87 3.82 -0.42
CA SER A 75 -11.38 3.24 0.82
C SER A 75 -12.82 3.65 1.12
N SER A 76 -13.19 4.90 0.79
CA SER A 76 -14.58 5.36 0.87
C SER A 76 -15.47 4.61 -0.11
N ASP A 77 -14.98 4.39 -1.33
CA ASP A 77 -15.71 3.62 -2.34
C ASP A 77 -15.91 2.17 -1.91
N LEU A 78 -14.91 1.52 -1.30
CA LEU A 78 -15.06 0.18 -0.74
C LEU A 78 -16.18 0.08 0.30
N VAL A 79 -16.36 1.12 1.13
CA VAL A 79 -17.40 1.11 2.19
C VAL A 79 -18.78 1.44 1.64
N ASN A 80 -18.86 2.39 0.70
CA ASN A 80 -20.13 2.96 0.25
C ASN A 80 -20.67 2.33 -1.04
N LYS A 81 -19.81 1.71 -1.84
CA LYS A 81 -20.15 1.07 -3.10
C LYS A 81 -19.98 -0.44 -2.93
N ASN A 82 -20.98 -1.21 -3.35
CA ASN A 82 -20.88 -2.67 -3.37
C ASN A 82 -20.03 -3.12 -4.56
N LEU A 83 -18.72 -2.88 -4.48
CA LEU A 83 -17.77 -3.15 -5.56
C LEU A 83 -17.60 -4.65 -5.78
N SER A 84 -17.53 -5.06 -7.03
CA SER A 84 -17.11 -6.41 -7.42
C SER A 84 -15.63 -6.64 -7.16
N TYR A 85 -15.22 -7.91 -7.11
CA TYR A 85 -13.81 -8.28 -6.94
C TYR A 85 -12.89 -7.64 -7.98
N ASP A 86 -13.34 -7.59 -9.24
CA ASP A 86 -12.55 -7.03 -10.34
C ASP A 86 -12.36 -5.51 -10.17
N GLU A 87 -13.40 -4.78 -9.76
CA GLU A 87 -13.30 -3.34 -9.44
C GLU A 87 -12.36 -3.07 -8.28
N ILE A 88 -12.35 -3.95 -7.27
CA ILE A 88 -11.42 -3.84 -6.14
C ILE A 88 -9.98 -4.03 -6.61
N CYS A 89 -9.74 -5.05 -7.44
CA CYS A 89 -8.44 -5.32 -8.04
C CYS A 89 -7.97 -4.14 -8.89
N GLU A 90 -8.83 -3.60 -9.75
CA GLU A 90 -8.52 -2.43 -10.57
C GLU A 90 -8.20 -1.19 -9.74
N GLY A 91 -8.97 -0.91 -8.68
CA GLY A 91 -8.74 0.23 -7.80
C GLY A 91 -7.38 0.15 -7.10
N ILE A 92 -7.02 -1.03 -6.57
CA ILE A 92 -5.69 -1.26 -5.99
C ILE A 92 -4.59 -1.09 -7.04
N CYS A 93 -4.79 -1.63 -8.25
CA CYS A 93 -3.82 -1.51 -9.35
C CYS A 93 -3.60 -0.04 -9.76
N LYS A 94 -4.67 0.77 -9.84
CA LYS A 94 -4.56 2.21 -10.15
C LYS A 94 -3.70 2.95 -9.14
N ILE A 95 -3.89 2.69 -7.84
CA ILE A 95 -3.05 3.28 -6.79
C ILE A 95 -1.60 2.81 -6.91
N CYS A 96 -1.37 1.53 -7.19
CA CYS A 96 -0.01 1.00 -7.38
C CYS A 96 0.69 1.68 -8.57
N SER A 97 -0.02 1.84 -9.70
CA SER A 97 0.51 2.52 -10.89
C SER A 97 0.86 3.97 -10.60
N LEU A 98 0.00 4.71 -9.88
CA LEU A 98 0.26 6.09 -9.47
C LEU A 98 1.57 6.20 -8.66
N ILE A 99 1.80 5.30 -7.70
CA ILE A 99 3.03 5.27 -6.89
C ILE A 99 4.26 4.98 -7.77
N MET A 100 4.13 4.04 -8.71
CA MET A 100 5.20 3.65 -9.62
C MET A 100 5.54 4.77 -10.61
N GLU A 101 4.55 5.44 -11.19
CA GLU A 101 4.71 6.58 -12.11
C GLU A 101 5.40 7.76 -11.44
N LYS A 102 5.09 8.00 -10.15
CA LYS A 102 5.75 9.04 -9.35
C LYS A 102 7.15 8.65 -8.87
N GLY A 103 7.57 7.40 -9.05
CA GLY A 103 8.90 6.92 -8.67
C GLY A 103 9.09 6.67 -7.18
N TYR A 104 8.01 6.50 -6.41
CA TYR A 104 8.06 6.24 -4.97
C TYR A 104 8.37 4.76 -4.67
N VAL A 105 9.50 4.26 -5.14
CA VAL A 105 9.89 2.86 -5.00
C VAL A 105 11.08 2.69 -4.05
N PRO A 106 10.99 1.80 -3.04
CA PRO A 106 12.10 1.52 -2.15
C PRO A 106 13.08 0.60 -2.87
N TYR A 107 14.12 1.17 -3.48
CA TYR A 107 15.24 0.39 -4.00
C TYR A 107 16.27 0.15 -2.89
N LYS A 108 16.54 -1.13 -2.60
CA LYS A 108 17.73 -1.48 -1.81
C LYS A 108 18.98 -1.22 -2.65
N THR A 109 19.73 -0.17 -2.34
CA THR A 109 21.18 -0.26 -2.47
C THR A 109 21.65 -1.43 -1.60
N GLN A 110 22.65 -2.16 -2.10
CA GLN A 110 23.04 -3.49 -1.62
C GLN A 110 23.22 -3.55 -0.10
N PHE A 111 22.67 -4.62 0.48
CA PHE A 111 23.17 -5.35 1.65
C PHE A 111 24.36 -4.71 2.42
N SER A 112 24.11 -3.71 3.27
CA SER A 112 25.00 -3.37 4.38
C SER A 112 24.36 -3.82 5.69
N ARG A 113 25.00 -4.82 6.29
CA ARG A 113 24.66 -5.41 7.58
C ARG A 113 24.58 -4.31 8.64
N GLY A 114 23.51 -4.34 9.44
CA GLY A 114 23.46 -3.68 10.73
C GLY A 114 23.35 -2.16 10.67
N THR A 115 22.14 -1.64 10.69
CA THR A 115 21.75 -0.52 11.55
C THR A 115 20.23 -0.33 11.49
N ARG A 116 19.63 -0.21 12.67
CA ARG A 116 18.26 0.26 12.84
C ARG A 116 18.19 1.68 12.27
N GLY A 117 17.43 1.87 11.20
CA GLY A 117 17.25 3.19 10.59
C GLY A 117 16.66 3.08 9.20
N PHE A 118 15.32 3.04 9.11
CA PHE A 118 14.61 3.32 7.87
C PHE A 118 14.93 4.75 7.43
N LYS A 119 15.83 4.91 6.44
CA LYS A 119 15.93 6.12 5.63
C LYS A 119 16.61 5.79 4.30
N ALA A 120 15.78 5.54 3.28
CA ALA A 120 16.11 5.74 1.88
C ALA A 120 14.83 5.56 1.05
N ILE A 121 13.94 6.56 1.10
CA ILE A 121 13.04 6.82 -0.03
C ILE A 121 13.94 7.49 -1.06
N LEU A 122 14.45 6.73 -2.03
CA LEU A 122 15.10 7.35 -3.18
C LEU A 122 13.97 7.78 -4.12
N LEU A 123 13.73 9.08 -4.20
CA LEU A 123 12.90 9.69 -5.22
C LEU A 123 13.69 9.61 -6.52
N CYS A 124 13.54 8.53 -7.28
CA CYS A 124 14.03 8.51 -8.66
C CYS A 124 13.12 9.40 -9.52
N LYS A 125 13.29 10.73 -9.40
CA LYS A 125 12.74 11.69 -10.36
C LYS A 125 13.64 11.88 -11.59
N ASP A 126 14.87 11.38 -11.57
CA ASP A 126 15.88 11.64 -12.60
C ASP A 126 16.28 10.39 -13.38
N MET A 127 15.37 9.89 -14.21
CA MET A 127 15.77 9.09 -15.38
C MET A 127 14.84 9.40 -16.55
N ARG A 128 14.96 10.64 -17.04
CA ARG A 128 14.50 11.06 -18.37
C ARG A 128 15.74 11.44 -19.19
#